data_AF-A0A357A6M8-F1
#
_entry.id   AF-A0A357A6M8-F1
#
_cell.length_a   1.000
_cell.length_b   1.000
_cell.length_c   1.000
_cell.angle_alpha   90.00
_cell.angle_beta   90.00
_cell.angle_gamma   90.00
#
_symmetry.space_group_name_H-M   'P 1'
#
loop_
_entity.id
_entity.type
_entity.pdbx_description
1 polymer ?
#
loop_
_entity_poly.entity_id
_entity_poly.type
_entity_poly.pdbx_seq_one_letter_code
_entity_poly.pdbx_strand_id
1 'polypeptide(L)'
;MRPSTVSVNTPPYLVLKTPSSIRHLSLAGNQCWTIGRTQDNTVVLSDPWISRNHAMIQHTDTGTVYLIDLGSRNGTFVNGRRVNVPVTLQDGDHLMFGQTEAHFHDPLAVPDPTLDLEDIEENSHVTAALHVRRLISVMVVDIRNFTGLTQQMDDVTLSTMMGNWFRNVGKILRKYDSWVDKYIGDAVMAVWFHGTEGVNQMEVMKILYALHQLHQMTQKLAKEYPLPSPMRIGAGVNTGYAMVGNTGSGDRPDYTALGDTVNAAFRLESCTKQIQKDIALGKTTYQYLFSVGTNPTLFEKHMVQLKGYEHPAVTYGCSFSQLQAFLLKSPKFH
;
A
#
# COMPACT_ATOMS: atom_id res chain seq x y z
N MET A 1 -20.44 -46.04 14.34
CA MET A 1 -19.38 -45.28 13.65
C MET A 1 -20.03 -44.50 12.51
N ARG A 2 -20.16 -43.17 12.64
CA ARG A 2 -20.52 -42.31 11.49
C ARG A 2 -19.22 -41.94 10.77
N PRO A 3 -19.19 -41.92 9.43
CA PRO A 3 -17.99 -41.58 8.69
C PRO A 3 -17.70 -40.07 8.87
N SER A 4 -16.49 -39.76 9.31
CA SER A 4 -15.96 -38.40 9.37
C SER A 4 -15.78 -37.88 7.94
N THR A 5 -16.69 -37.03 7.45
CA THR A 5 -16.50 -36.27 6.23
C THR A 5 -15.37 -35.27 6.46
N VAL A 6 -14.20 -35.54 5.87
CA VAL A 6 -13.14 -34.55 5.72
C VAL A 6 -13.70 -33.43 4.83
N SER A 7 -13.99 -32.27 5.41
CA SER A 7 -14.36 -31.09 4.63
C SER A 7 -13.17 -30.68 3.78
N VAL A 8 -13.29 -30.84 2.47
CA VAL A 8 -12.29 -30.34 1.53
C VAL A 8 -12.40 -28.81 1.54
N ASN A 9 -11.45 -28.14 2.21
CA ASN A 9 -11.35 -26.69 2.17
C ASN A 9 -11.19 -26.24 0.72
N THR A 10 -12.22 -25.61 0.17
CA THR A 10 -12.18 -25.07 -1.19
C THR A 10 -11.51 -23.70 -1.10
N PRO A 11 -10.40 -23.46 -1.83
CA PRO A 11 -9.72 -22.17 -1.81
C PRO A 11 -10.56 -21.09 -2.52
N PRO A 12 -10.30 -19.79 -2.26
CA PRO A 12 -10.95 -18.71 -2.99
C PRO A 12 -10.77 -18.86 -4.51
N TYR A 13 -11.77 -18.42 -5.28
CA TYR A 13 -11.75 -18.54 -6.74
C TYR A 13 -12.52 -17.43 -7.43
N LEU A 14 -12.19 -17.19 -8.70
CA LEU A 14 -12.97 -16.33 -9.59
C LEU A 14 -13.81 -17.16 -10.55
N VAL A 15 -15.03 -16.72 -10.79
CA VAL A 15 -15.91 -17.20 -11.86
C VAL A 15 -15.93 -16.14 -12.95
N LEU A 16 -15.14 -16.36 -14.00
CA LEU A 16 -15.05 -15.49 -15.16
C LEU A 16 -16.19 -15.83 -16.13
N LYS A 17 -17.02 -14.84 -16.47
CA LYS A 17 -18.05 -14.98 -17.50
C LYS A 17 -17.55 -14.38 -18.80
N THR A 18 -17.47 -15.22 -19.83
CA THR A 18 -17.35 -14.76 -21.21
C THR A 18 -18.67 -15.03 -21.95
N PRO A 19 -18.95 -14.37 -23.08
CA PRO A 19 -20.17 -14.62 -23.86
C PRO A 19 -20.37 -16.08 -24.27
N SER A 20 -19.31 -16.88 -24.30
CA SER A 20 -19.30 -18.26 -24.79
C SER A 20 -18.98 -19.32 -23.74
N SER A 21 -18.51 -18.96 -22.54
CA SER A 21 -18.13 -19.91 -21.50
C SER A 21 -18.01 -19.28 -20.10
N ILE A 22 -18.21 -20.11 -19.07
CA ILE A 22 -17.87 -19.81 -17.69
C ILE A 22 -16.55 -20.51 -17.37
N ARG A 23 -15.57 -19.77 -16.85
CA ARG A 23 -14.26 -20.31 -16.46
C ARG A 23 -14.03 -20.07 -14.97
N HIS A 24 -13.73 -21.14 -14.24
CA HIS A 24 -13.32 -21.05 -12.84
C HIS A 24 -11.80 -20.92 -12.76
N LEU A 25 -11.33 -19.90 -12.03
CA LEU A 25 -9.93 -19.68 -11.74
C LEU A 25 -9.71 -19.84 -10.24
N SER A 26 -9.04 -20.93 -9.85
CA SER A 26 -8.63 -21.13 -8.46
C SER A 26 -7.52 -20.15 -8.07
N LEU A 27 -7.70 -19.49 -6.92
CA LEU A 27 -6.70 -18.63 -6.29
C LEU A 27 -5.95 -19.41 -5.20
N ALA A 28 -5.46 -20.60 -5.56
CA ALA A 28 -4.68 -21.48 -4.70
C ALA A 28 -3.23 -21.63 -5.17
N GLY A 29 -2.32 -21.85 -4.23
CA GLY A 29 -0.92 -22.23 -4.51
C GLY A 29 0.01 -21.07 -4.86
N ASN A 30 -0.51 -19.88 -5.14
CA ASN A 30 0.26 -18.65 -5.34
C ASN A 30 -0.18 -17.58 -4.32
N GLN A 31 0.62 -16.53 -4.16
CA GLN A 31 0.24 -15.34 -3.36
C GLN A 31 -0.20 -14.18 -4.26
N CYS A 32 -0.03 -14.31 -5.58
CA CYS A 32 -0.29 -13.25 -6.54
C CYS A 32 -0.70 -13.84 -7.89
N TRP A 33 -1.69 -13.21 -8.53
CA TRP A 33 -2.18 -13.52 -9.86
C TRP A 33 -2.29 -12.22 -10.65
N THR A 34 -1.49 -12.07 -11.70
CA THR A 34 -1.60 -10.95 -12.62
C THR A 34 -2.66 -11.25 -13.68
N ILE A 35 -3.47 -10.24 -13.98
CA ILE A 35 -4.56 -10.29 -14.94
C ILE A 35 -4.25 -9.34 -16.08
N GLY A 36 -4.28 -9.84 -17.31
CA GLY A 36 -3.94 -9.04 -18.47
C GLY A 36 -4.23 -9.73 -19.79
N ARG A 37 -4.03 -9.00 -20.89
CA ARG A 37 -4.34 -9.50 -22.25
C ARG A 37 -3.21 -10.30 -22.88
N THR A 38 -1.98 -10.15 -22.38
CA THR A 38 -0.79 -10.80 -22.92
C THR A 38 -0.38 -12.02 -22.09
N GLN A 39 0.40 -12.93 -22.70
CA GLN A 39 0.74 -14.25 -22.13
C GLN A 39 1.69 -14.21 -20.92
N ASP A 40 2.25 -13.04 -20.62
CA ASP A 40 3.04 -12.75 -19.43
C ASP A 40 2.21 -12.67 -18.14
N ASN A 41 0.87 -12.74 -18.24
CA ASN A 41 -0.02 -12.71 -17.09
C ASN A 41 -0.41 -14.11 -16.62
N THR A 42 -0.56 -14.28 -15.30
CA THR A 42 -1.06 -15.52 -14.71
C THR A 42 -2.47 -15.86 -15.19
N VAL A 43 -3.28 -14.82 -15.43
CA VAL A 43 -4.64 -14.91 -15.95
C VAL A 43 -4.72 -14.11 -17.23
N VAL A 44 -4.67 -14.83 -18.35
CA VAL A 44 -4.79 -14.22 -19.68
C VAL A 44 -6.26 -14.13 -20.07
N LEU A 45 -6.72 -12.90 -20.35
CA LEU A 45 -8.07 -12.61 -20.81
C LEU A 45 -8.02 -11.95 -22.20
N SER A 46 -8.65 -12.57 -23.19
CA SER A 46 -8.54 -12.19 -24.61
C SER A 46 -9.34 -10.92 -25.00
N ASP A 47 -9.88 -10.18 -24.03
CA ASP A 47 -10.72 -9.00 -24.25
C ASP A 47 -9.87 -7.79 -24.71
N PRO A 48 -10.17 -7.18 -25.88
CA PRO A 48 -9.46 -5.99 -26.37
C PRO A 48 -9.49 -4.78 -25.42
N TRP A 49 -10.48 -4.70 -24.53
CA TRP A 49 -10.60 -3.65 -23.51
C TRP A 49 -9.72 -3.90 -22.28
N ILE A 50 -9.03 -5.03 -22.23
CA ILE A 50 -8.07 -5.35 -21.19
C ILE A 50 -6.67 -4.89 -21.61
N SER A 51 -6.02 -4.07 -20.76
CA SER A 51 -4.61 -3.70 -20.89
C SER A 51 -3.70 -4.93 -20.90
N ARG A 52 -2.49 -4.79 -21.48
CA ARG A 52 -1.48 -5.86 -21.47
C ARG A 52 -1.25 -6.40 -20.05
N ASN A 53 -1.01 -5.49 -19.09
CA ASN A 53 -1.05 -5.75 -17.65
C ASN A 53 -2.17 -4.87 -17.08
N HIS A 54 -3.24 -5.48 -16.58
CA HIS A 54 -4.47 -4.76 -16.25
C HIS A 54 -4.68 -4.63 -14.75
N ALA A 55 -4.65 -5.75 -14.05
CA ALA A 55 -4.93 -5.83 -12.64
C ALA A 55 -4.12 -6.95 -12.00
N MET A 56 -4.14 -6.99 -10.69
CA MET A 56 -3.48 -8.01 -9.89
C MET A 56 -4.40 -8.39 -8.73
N ILE A 57 -4.54 -9.69 -8.52
CA ILE A 57 -5.12 -10.22 -7.30
C ILE A 57 -3.98 -10.70 -6.42
N GLN A 58 -3.97 -10.31 -5.16
CA GLN A 58 -2.94 -10.68 -4.20
C GLN A 58 -3.60 -11.28 -2.97
N HIS A 59 -3.15 -12.48 -2.59
CA HIS A 59 -3.41 -13.03 -1.27
C HIS A 59 -2.33 -12.55 -0.31
N THR A 60 -2.72 -12.25 0.92
CA THR A 60 -1.79 -12.05 2.03
C THR A 60 -1.65 -13.33 2.85
N ASP A 61 -0.60 -13.38 3.66
CA ASP A 61 -0.39 -14.48 4.62
C ASP A 61 -1.51 -14.58 5.66
N THR A 62 -2.33 -13.52 5.82
CA THR A 62 -3.51 -13.45 6.69
C THR A 62 -4.78 -14.01 6.05
N GLY A 63 -4.73 -14.42 4.77
CA GLY A 63 -5.88 -14.95 4.02
C GLY A 63 -6.70 -13.88 3.30
N THR A 64 -6.38 -12.59 3.48
CA THR A 64 -7.08 -11.48 2.83
C THR A 64 -6.74 -11.42 1.34
N VAL A 65 -7.77 -11.27 0.51
CA VAL A 65 -7.63 -11.16 -0.95
C VAL A 65 -7.81 -9.71 -1.39
N TYR A 66 -6.81 -9.15 -2.05
CA TYR A 66 -6.84 -7.79 -2.61
C TYR A 66 -6.93 -7.81 -4.13
N LEU A 67 -7.66 -6.86 -4.68
CA LEU A 67 -7.70 -6.51 -6.09
C LEU A 67 -7.05 -5.15 -6.31
N ILE A 68 -6.11 -5.08 -7.25
CA ILE A 68 -5.29 -3.91 -7.53
C ILE A 68 -5.36 -3.63 -9.03
N ASP A 69 -5.73 -2.41 -9.41
CA ASP A 69 -5.61 -1.94 -10.79
C ASP A 69 -4.17 -1.49 -11.07
N LEU A 70 -3.56 -1.95 -12.17
CA LEU A 70 -2.17 -1.65 -12.53
C LEU A 70 -2.04 -0.44 -13.47
N GLY A 71 -2.99 0.50 -13.42
CA GLY A 71 -3.06 1.63 -14.34
C GLY A 71 -3.71 1.26 -15.67
N SER A 72 -4.73 0.41 -15.61
CA SER A 72 -5.44 -0.06 -16.80
C SER A 72 -6.11 1.10 -17.54
N ARG A 73 -6.13 1.02 -18.87
CA ARG A 73 -6.68 2.10 -19.72
C ARG A 73 -8.18 2.29 -19.49
N ASN A 74 -8.90 1.19 -19.30
CA ASN A 74 -10.36 1.17 -19.19
C ASN A 74 -10.86 0.99 -17.75
N GLY A 75 -9.96 0.77 -16.80
CA GLY A 75 -10.28 0.60 -15.38
C GLY A 75 -10.66 -0.83 -15.01
N THR A 76 -10.35 -1.15 -13.77
CA THR A 76 -10.90 -2.28 -13.01
C THR A 76 -12.03 -1.76 -12.10
N PHE A 77 -13.09 -2.54 -11.89
CA PHE A 77 -14.22 -2.16 -11.04
C PHE A 77 -14.62 -3.29 -10.08
N VAL A 78 -15.09 -2.91 -8.89
CA VAL A 78 -15.74 -3.81 -7.90
C VAL A 78 -17.11 -3.24 -7.59
N ASN A 79 -18.16 -4.02 -7.79
CA ASN A 79 -19.56 -3.64 -7.57
C ASN A 79 -19.92 -2.29 -8.23
N GLY A 80 -19.44 -2.09 -9.47
CA GLY A 80 -19.64 -0.88 -10.27
C GLY A 80 -18.76 0.32 -9.89
N ARG A 81 -17.91 0.20 -8.85
CA ARG A 81 -17.00 1.27 -8.41
C ARG A 81 -15.60 1.04 -8.96
N ARG A 82 -15.01 2.07 -9.56
CA ARG A 82 -13.66 1.98 -10.14
C ARG A 82 -12.60 1.80 -9.05
N VAL A 83 -11.73 0.82 -9.25
CA VAL A 83 -10.56 0.53 -8.41
C VAL A 83 -9.47 1.54 -8.78
N ASN A 84 -9.32 2.58 -7.96
CA ASN A 84 -8.24 3.57 -8.08
C ASN A 84 -7.13 3.36 -7.03
N VAL A 85 -7.39 2.47 -6.06
CA VAL A 85 -6.50 2.01 -4.99
C VAL A 85 -6.82 0.52 -4.75
N PRO A 86 -5.93 -0.27 -4.14
CA PRO A 86 -6.21 -1.67 -3.77
C PRO A 86 -7.53 -1.82 -3.00
N VAL A 87 -8.37 -2.78 -3.38
CA VAL A 87 -9.67 -3.11 -2.76
C VAL A 87 -9.63 -4.53 -2.22
N THR A 88 -10.07 -4.75 -0.98
CA THR A 88 -10.27 -6.11 -0.44
C THR A 88 -11.52 -6.73 -1.06
N LEU A 89 -11.41 -7.97 -1.53
CA LEU A 89 -12.52 -8.73 -2.10
C LEU A 89 -13.29 -9.48 -1.01
N GLN A 90 -14.62 -9.46 -1.10
CA GLN A 90 -15.55 -10.23 -0.26
C GLN A 90 -16.28 -11.27 -1.10
N ASP A 91 -16.64 -12.40 -0.49
CA ASP A 91 -17.44 -13.43 -1.16
C ASP A 91 -18.70 -12.82 -1.80
N GLY A 92 -18.90 -13.10 -3.08
CA GLY A 92 -20.00 -12.55 -3.88
C GLY A 92 -19.68 -11.23 -4.61
N ASP A 93 -18.49 -10.65 -4.44
CA ASP A 93 -18.12 -9.42 -5.14
C ASP A 93 -18.15 -9.59 -6.66
N HIS A 94 -18.79 -8.63 -7.34
CA HIS A 94 -18.84 -8.55 -8.79
C HIS A 94 -17.70 -7.65 -9.30
N LEU A 95 -16.82 -8.24 -10.11
CA LEU A 95 -15.62 -7.59 -10.64
C LEU A 95 -15.77 -7.33 -12.14
N MET A 96 -15.20 -6.21 -12.60
CA MET A 96 -15.05 -5.95 -14.03
C MET A 96 -13.61 -5.59 -14.39
N PHE A 97 -13.10 -6.21 -15.44
CA PHE A 97 -11.81 -5.93 -16.07
C PHE A 97 -12.05 -5.52 -17.52
N GLY A 98 -11.99 -4.23 -17.84
CA GLY A 98 -12.47 -3.78 -19.16
C GLY A 98 -13.97 -4.10 -19.33
N GLN A 99 -14.31 -5.01 -20.26
CA GLN A 99 -15.69 -5.49 -20.45
C GLN A 99 -15.92 -6.91 -19.91
N THR A 100 -14.89 -7.54 -19.34
CA THR A 100 -15.00 -8.91 -18.82
C THR A 100 -15.52 -8.90 -17.40
N GLU A 101 -16.58 -9.68 -17.15
CA GLU A 101 -17.22 -9.87 -15.85
C GLU A 101 -16.60 -11.05 -15.10
N ALA A 102 -16.38 -10.87 -13.80
CA ALA A 102 -16.00 -11.95 -12.89
C ALA A 102 -16.78 -11.86 -11.58
N HIS A 103 -17.00 -12.99 -10.93
CA HIS A 103 -17.52 -13.06 -9.56
C HIS A 103 -16.45 -13.68 -8.67
N PHE A 104 -16.19 -13.06 -7.52
CA PHE A 104 -15.26 -13.60 -6.53
C PHE A 104 -16.02 -14.44 -5.51
N HIS A 105 -15.46 -15.60 -5.19
CA HIS A 105 -16.00 -16.49 -4.17
C HIS A 105 -14.92 -16.92 -3.18
N ASP A 106 -15.26 -16.83 -1.89
CA ASP A 106 -14.45 -17.31 -0.78
C ASP A 106 -15.32 -18.16 0.17
N PRO A 107 -15.41 -19.48 -0.08
CA PRO A 107 -16.29 -20.37 0.69
C PRO A 107 -15.80 -20.64 2.13
N LEU A 108 -14.64 -20.11 2.54
CA LEU A 108 -14.13 -20.19 3.91
C LEU A 108 -14.37 -18.89 4.70
N ALA A 109 -14.94 -17.86 4.08
CA ALA A 109 -15.38 -16.67 4.77
C ALA A 109 -16.52 -17.03 5.75
N VAL A 110 -16.27 -16.94 7.05
CA VAL A 110 -17.29 -17.17 8.08
C VAL A 110 -18.16 -15.91 8.19
N PRO A 111 -19.51 -16.00 8.03
CA PRO A 111 -20.41 -14.91 8.40
C PRO A 111 -20.39 -14.72 9.92
N ASP A 112 -20.21 -13.49 10.41
CA ASP A 112 -20.18 -13.18 11.84
C ASP A 112 -21.54 -13.49 12.51
N PRO A 113 -21.64 -14.41 13.49
CA PRO A 113 -22.93 -14.85 14.06
C PRO A 113 -23.52 -13.95 15.15
N THR A 114 -22.95 -12.77 15.45
CA THR A 114 -23.32 -11.98 16.64
C THR A 114 -24.35 -10.86 16.42
N LEU A 115 -25.12 -10.87 15.33
CA LEU A 115 -26.22 -9.92 15.12
C LEU A 115 -27.56 -10.63 15.35
N ASP A 116 -28.07 -10.53 16.59
CA ASP A 116 -29.42 -10.94 16.95
C ASP A 116 -30.46 -10.14 16.12
N LEU A 117 -31.42 -10.87 15.56
CA LEU A 117 -32.30 -10.46 14.46
C LEU A 117 -33.59 -9.72 14.88
N GLU A 118 -33.67 -9.15 16.08
CA GLU A 118 -34.94 -8.58 16.59
C GLU A 118 -35.11 -7.05 16.48
N ASP A 119 -34.09 -6.29 16.06
CA ASP A 119 -34.19 -4.83 15.92
C ASP A 119 -34.23 -4.35 14.44
N ILE A 120 -35.03 -5.01 13.59
CA ILE A 120 -35.28 -4.57 12.21
C ILE A 120 -36.54 -3.70 12.17
N GLU A 121 -36.49 -2.49 12.73
CA GLU A 121 -37.36 -1.39 12.29
C GLU A 121 -36.56 -0.07 12.29
N GLU A 122 -36.48 0.54 11.09
CA GLU A 122 -36.03 1.91 10.80
C GLU A 122 -34.57 2.30 11.15
N ASN A 123 -33.60 1.71 10.45
CA ASN A 123 -32.54 2.48 9.76
C ASN A 123 -31.68 1.57 8.88
N SER A 124 -31.41 2.06 7.67
CA SER A 124 -30.60 1.45 6.61
C SER A 124 -29.42 0.57 7.08
N HIS A 125 -29.38 -0.68 6.60
CA HIS A 125 -28.27 -1.62 6.71
C HIS A 125 -26.92 -0.97 6.37
N VAL A 126 -26.14 -0.67 7.41
CA VAL A 126 -24.70 -0.46 7.33
C VAL A 126 -24.08 -1.59 8.15
N THR A 127 -23.74 -2.71 7.51
CA THR A 127 -22.74 -3.64 8.03
C THR A 127 -21.39 -2.92 7.99
N ALA A 128 -21.19 -2.05 8.98
CA ALA A 128 -20.06 -1.15 9.06
C ALA A 128 -18.82 -1.97 9.43
N ALA A 129 -17.92 -2.19 8.46
CA ALA A 129 -16.51 -2.16 8.77
C ALA A 129 -16.31 -0.94 9.70
N LEU A 130 -15.81 -1.17 10.93
CA LEU A 130 -15.58 -0.11 11.91
C LEU A 130 -14.50 0.81 11.33
N HIS A 131 -14.97 1.81 10.58
CA HIS A 131 -14.21 2.87 9.99
C HIS A 131 -13.99 3.90 11.08
N VAL A 132 -12.87 3.78 11.79
CA VAL A 132 -12.51 4.73 12.85
C VAL A 132 -11.61 5.79 12.24
N ARG A 133 -12.03 7.05 12.37
CA ARG A 133 -11.18 8.18 12.03
C ARG A 133 -10.04 8.23 13.04
N ARG A 134 -8.81 7.95 12.59
CA ARG A 134 -7.60 7.98 13.43
C ARG A 134 -6.58 8.97 12.92
N LEU A 135 -5.84 9.56 13.84
CA LEU A 135 -4.67 10.35 13.53
C LEU A 135 -3.52 9.40 13.18
N ILE A 136 -2.97 9.55 11.99
CA ILE A 136 -1.90 8.67 11.48
C ILE A 136 -0.76 9.47 10.88
N SER A 137 0.42 8.86 10.83
CA SER A 137 1.50 9.23 9.91
C SER A 137 1.62 8.17 8.84
N VAL A 138 1.72 8.60 7.58
CA VAL A 138 1.90 7.75 6.41
C VAL A 138 3.23 8.11 5.78
N MET A 139 4.07 7.11 5.54
CA MET A 139 5.27 7.21 4.72
C MET A 139 5.04 6.44 3.42
N VAL A 140 5.38 7.04 2.28
CA VAL A 140 5.50 6.35 1.00
C VAL A 140 6.95 6.46 0.56
N VAL A 141 7.57 5.33 0.21
CA VAL A 141 8.93 5.24 -0.31
C VAL A 141 8.89 4.58 -1.68
N ASP A 142 9.48 5.21 -2.69
CA ASP A 142 9.47 4.73 -4.08
C ASP A 142 10.90 4.62 -4.63
N ILE A 143 11.16 3.63 -5.48
CA ILE A 143 12.46 3.48 -6.15
C ILE A 143 12.51 4.41 -7.37
N ARG A 144 13.47 5.34 -7.38
CA ARG A 144 13.63 6.28 -8.49
C ARG A 144 14.05 5.53 -9.75
N ASN A 145 13.40 5.88 -10.86
CA ASN A 145 13.67 5.34 -12.20
C ASN A 145 13.61 3.82 -12.26
N PHE A 146 12.74 3.19 -11.46
CA PHE A 146 12.59 1.74 -11.45
C PHE A 146 12.32 1.14 -12.82
N THR A 147 11.45 1.76 -13.64
CA THR A 147 11.20 1.32 -15.02
C THR A 147 12.47 1.23 -15.87
N GLY A 148 13.46 2.11 -15.63
CA GLY A 148 14.75 2.03 -16.30
C GLY A 148 15.60 0.85 -15.81
N LEU A 149 15.54 0.54 -14.51
CA LEU A 149 16.18 -0.64 -13.93
C LEU A 149 15.58 -1.94 -14.49
N THR A 150 14.25 -2.03 -14.60
CA THR A 150 13.58 -3.24 -15.09
C THR A 150 13.86 -3.57 -16.55
N GLN A 151 14.22 -2.57 -17.36
CA GLN A 151 14.53 -2.77 -18.79
C GLN A 151 15.96 -3.25 -19.06
N GLN A 152 16.86 -3.13 -18.08
CA GLN A 152 18.30 -3.35 -18.25
C GLN A 152 18.82 -4.51 -17.41
N MET A 153 17.98 -5.08 -16.54
CA MET A 153 18.30 -6.22 -15.69
C MET A 153 17.56 -7.46 -16.17
N ASP A 154 18.15 -8.63 -15.96
CA ASP A 154 17.43 -9.88 -16.15
C ASP A 154 16.37 -10.07 -15.06
N ASP A 155 15.27 -10.73 -15.42
CA ASP A 155 14.09 -10.88 -14.56
C ASP A 155 14.41 -11.61 -13.24
N VAL A 156 15.37 -12.54 -13.25
CA VAL A 156 15.75 -13.34 -12.06
C VAL A 156 16.51 -12.47 -11.06
N THR A 157 17.50 -11.72 -11.52
CA THR A 157 18.27 -10.78 -10.69
C THR A 157 17.37 -9.68 -10.17
N LEU A 158 16.50 -9.10 -11.01
CA LEU A 158 15.54 -8.07 -10.63
C LEU A 158 14.58 -8.57 -9.54
N SER A 159 13.98 -9.73 -9.74
CA SER A 159 13.03 -10.32 -8.78
C SER A 159 13.71 -10.65 -7.45
N THR A 160 14.93 -11.16 -7.48
CA THR A 160 15.72 -11.47 -6.28
C THR A 160 16.09 -10.20 -5.52
N MET A 161 16.56 -9.16 -6.23
CA MET A 161 16.87 -7.86 -5.63
C MET A 161 15.63 -7.25 -4.98
N MET A 162 14.49 -7.22 -5.70
CA MET A 162 13.25 -6.65 -5.18
C MET A 162 12.74 -7.43 -3.97
N GLY A 163 12.74 -8.76 -4.04
CA GLY A 163 12.40 -9.60 -2.89
C GLY A 163 13.28 -9.32 -1.68
N ASN A 164 14.59 -9.15 -1.88
CA ASN A 164 15.52 -8.82 -0.79
C ASN A 164 15.28 -7.41 -0.26
N TRP A 165 15.02 -6.44 -1.14
CA TRP A 165 14.71 -5.07 -0.76
C TRP A 165 13.45 -5.01 0.11
N PHE A 166 12.32 -5.55 -0.36
CA PHE A 166 11.07 -5.58 0.40
C PHE A 166 11.20 -6.26 1.77
N ARG A 167 11.86 -7.42 1.82
CA ARG A 167 12.07 -8.12 3.11
C ARG A 167 12.87 -7.27 4.10
N ASN A 168 13.89 -6.55 3.65
CA ASN A 168 14.68 -5.67 4.52
C ASN A 168 13.92 -4.39 4.90
N VAL A 169 13.15 -3.81 3.97
CA VAL A 169 12.28 -2.66 4.25
C VAL A 169 11.27 -3.02 5.34
N GLY A 170 10.53 -4.12 5.20
CA GLY A 170 9.56 -4.56 6.20
C GLY A 170 10.17 -4.80 7.58
N LYS A 171 11.38 -5.39 7.65
CA LYS A 171 12.11 -5.55 8.93
C LYS A 171 12.44 -4.21 9.60
N ILE A 172 12.87 -3.23 8.82
CA ILE A 172 13.18 -1.88 9.33
C ILE A 172 11.91 -1.19 9.80
N LEU A 173 10.85 -1.19 8.99
CA LEU A 173 9.58 -0.54 9.34
C LEU A 173 8.99 -1.10 10.64
N ARG A 174 8.98 -2.43 10.81
CA ARG A 174 8.53 -3.06 12.06
C ARG A 174 9.43 -2.73 13.26
N LYS A 175 10.74 -2.61 13.06
CA LYS A 175 11.67 -2.19 14.12
C LYS A 175 11.36 -0.77 14.64
N TYR A 176 10.78 0.09 13.81
CA TYR A 176 10.38 1.45 14.18
C TYR A 176 8.86 1.59 14.39
N ASP A 177 8.20 0.51 14.83
CA ASP A 177 6.79 0.50 15.25
C ASP A 177 5.76 0.86 14.15
N SER A 178 6.10 0.65 12.87
CA SER A 178 5.10 0.73 11.80
C SER A 178 4.05 -0.37 11.99
N TRP A 179 2.78 0.00 11.92
CA TRP A 179 1.65 -0.90 12.14
C TRP A 179 1.21 -1.61 10.86
N VAL A 180 1.34 -0.92 9.72
CA VAL A 180 0.97 -1.44 8.41
C VAL A 180 2.10 -1.16 7.44
N ASP A 181 2.56 -2.17 6.72
CA ASP A 181 3.41 -2.01 5.53
C ASP A 181 2.73 -2.66 4.32
N LYS A 182 2.45 -1.86 3.28
CA LYS A 182 1.87 -2.32 2.00
C LYS A 182 2.88 -2.10 0.87
N TYR A 183 2.99 -3.10 -0.01
CA TYR A 183 3.84 -3.06 -1.20
C TYR A 183 2.97 -2.76 -2.42
N ILE A 184 3.31 -1.70 -3.17
CA ILE A 184 2.52 -1.23 -4.31
C ILE A 184 3.47 -0.99 -5.48
N GLY A 185 3.62 -1.99 -6.35
CA GLY A 185 4.64 -1.95 -7.40
C GLY A 185 6.04 -1.86 -6.79
N ASP A 186 6.77 -0.81 -7.11
CA ASP A 186 8.09 -0.44 -6.58
C ASP A 186 8.05 0.48 -5.36
N ALA A 187 6.85 0.84 -4.90
CA ALA A 187 6.63 1.66 -3.72
C ALA A 187 6.29 0.83 -2.48
N VAL A 188 6.66 1.37 -1.32
CA VAL A 188 6.30 0.86 0.00
C VAL A 188 5.54 1.95 0.75
N MET A 189 4.36 1.61 1.26
CA MET A 189 3.59 2.47 2.16
C MET A 189 3.69 1.93 3.59
N ALA A 190 4.03 2.79 4.54
CA ALA A 190 4.09 2.47 5.96
C ALA A 190 3.17 3.40 6.76
N VAL A 191 2.49 2.89 7.78
CA VAL A 191 1.52 3.64 8.59
C VAL A 191 1.81 3.49 10.08
N TRP A 192 1.79 4.62 10.79
CA TRP A 192 1.85 4.71 12.25
C TRP A 192 0.55 5.31 12.78
N PHE A 193 -0.07 4.64 13.77
CA PHE A 193 -1.21 5.19 14.51
C PHE A 193 -0.72 6.03 15.67
N HIS A 194 -1.35 7.17 15.89
CA HIS A 194 -1.08 8.06 17.02
C HIS A 194 -2.24 8.04 18.02
N GLY A 195 -1.94 8.42 19.25
CA GLY A 195 -2.92 8.54 20.33
C GLY A 195 -3.89 9.72 20.12
N THR A 196 -4.93 9.78 20.96
CA THR A 196 -5.89 10.89 20.98
C THR A 196 -5.27 12.21 21.43
N GLU A 197 -4.16 12.16 22.17
CA GLU A 197 -3.39 13.32 22.65
C GLU A 197 -2.59 14.03 21.55
N GLY A 198 -2.65 13.53 20.30
CA GLY A 198 -1.89 14.06 19.18
C GLY A 198 -0.61 13.27 18.90
N VAL A 199 0.29 13.86 18.11
CA VAL A 199 1.58 13.26 17.75
C VAL A 199 2.69 13.89 18.56
N ASN A 200 3.51 13.07 19.20
CA ASN A 200 4.72 13.50 19.88
C ASN A 200 5.88 13.63 18.87
N GLN A 201 6.77 14.61 19.06
CA GLN A 201 8.04 14.73 18.33
C GLN A 201 8.80 13.40 18.24
N MET A 202 8.83 12.64 19.34
CA MET A 202 9.54 11.36 19.37
C MET A 202 8.94 10.36 18.36
N GLU A 203 7.63 10.34 18.15
CA GLU A 203 7.00 9.47 17.15
C GLU A 203 7.39 9.88 15.73
N VAL A 204 7.45 11.17 15.43
CA VAL A 204 7.95 11.67 14.13
C VAL A 204 9.44 11.38 13.96
N MET A 205 10.23 11.50 15.01
CA MET A 205 11.65 11.14 14.98
C MET A 205 11.85 9.66 14.65
N LYS A 206 11.04 8.73 15.21
CA LYS A 206 11.08 7.30 14.85
C LYS A 206 10.92 7.09 13.35
N ILE A 207 9.93 7.77 12.75
CA ILE A 207 9.64 7.72 11.32
C ILE A 207 10.85 8.22 10.51
N LEU A 208 11.49 9.30 10.94
CA LEU A 208 12.68 9.84 10.28
C LEU A 208 13.91 8.92 10.42
N TYR A 209 14.11 8.27 11.57
CA TYR A 209 15.16 7.25 11.70
C TYR A 209 14.89 6.03 10.84
N ALA A 210 13.63 5.56 10.76
CA ALA A 210 13.24 4.49 9.86
C ALA A 210 13.61 4.85 8.42
N LEU A 211 13.23 6.05 7.98
CA LEU A 211 13.54 6.55 6.63
C LEU A 211 15.05 6.61 6.35
N HIS A 212 15.86 7.06 7.32
CA HIS A 212 17.31 7.04 7.20
C HIS A 212 17.88 5.61 7.11
N GLN A 213 17.37 4.67 7.91
CA GLN A 213 17.77 3.26 7.84
C GLN A 213 17.39 2.61 6.51
N LEU A 214 16.21 2.92 5.97
CA LEU A 214 15.77 2.45 4.64
C LEU A 214 16.73 2.93 3.55
N HIS A 215 17.18 4.19 3.61
CA HIS A 215 18.17 4.71 2.68
C HIS A 215 19.51 3.97 2.77
N GLN A 216 20.07 3.82 3.98
CA GLN A 216 21.33 3.13 4.18
C GLN A 216 21.28 1.67 3.73
N MET A 217 20.19 0.97 4.06
CA MET A 217 19.94 -0.40 3.62
C MET A 217 19.86 -0.49 2.10
N THR A 218 19.12 0.42 1.46
CA THR A 218 18.98 0.44 0.00
C THR A 218 20.33 0.64 -0.69
N GLN A 219 21.14 1.59 -0.21
CA GLN A 219 22.48 1.83 -0.75
C GLN A 219 23.42 0.64 -0.55
N LYS A 220 23.31 -0.08 0.57
CA LYS A 220 24.11 -1.27 0.83
C LYS A 220 23.69 -2.41 -0.11
N LEU A 221 22.39 -2.69 -0.19
CA LEU A 221 21.83 -3.73 -1.04
C LEU A 221 22.18 -3.50 -2.50
N ALA A 222 22.11 -2.25 -2.97
CA ALA A 222 22.44 -1.87 -4.34
C ALA A 222 23.87 -2.26 -4.77
N LYS A 223 24.81 -2.39 -3.83
CA LYS A 223 26.20 -2.81 -4.12
C LYS A 223 26.34 -4.32 -4.29
N GLU A 224 25.33 -5.10 -3.92
CA GLU A 224 25.32 -6.56 -4.02
C GLU A 224 24.82 -7.05 -5.38
N TYR A 225 24.36 -6.14 -6.25
CA TYR A 225 23.79 -6.46 -7.55
C TYR A 225 24.46 -5.66 -8.68
N PRO A 226 24.53 -6.21 -9.92
CA PRO A 226 25.07 -5.52 -11.08
C PRO A 226 24.05 -4.51 -11.63
N LEU A 227 23.93 -3.36 -10.97
CA LEU A 227 22.98 -2.32 -11.35
C LEU A 227 23.55 -1.37 -12.41
N PRO A 228 22.76 -0.98 -13.43
CA PRO A 228 23.22 -0.04 -14.46
C PRO A 228 23.35 1.40 -13.92
N SER A 229 22.68 1.72 -12.82
CA SER A 229 22.79 3.00 -12.14
C SER A 229 22.55 2.83 -10.63
N PRO A 230 23.03 3.77 -9.78
CA PRO A 230 22.80 3.69 -8.34
C PRO A 230 21.31 3.67 -8.01
N MET A 231 20.89 2.67 -7.23
CA MET A 231 19.53 2.60 -6.71
C MET A 231 19.27 3.78 -5.77
N ARG A 232 18.31 4.63 -6.12
CA ARG A 232 17.88 5.77 -5.32
C ARG A 232 16.43 5.60 -4.92
N ILE A 233 16.05 6.17 -3.79
CA ILE A 233 14.67 6.20 -3.32
C ILE A 233 14.18 7.64 -3.15
N GLY A 234 12.89 7.87 -3.36
CA GLY A 234 12.18 9.08 -2.94
C GLY A 234 11.25 8.75 -1.79
N ALA A 235 10.97 9.71 -0.91
CA ALA A 235 10.02 9.50 0.18
C ALA A 235 9.11 10.70 0.43
N GLY A 236 7.81 10.41 0.61
CA GLY A 236 6.82 11.35 1.09
C GLY A 236 6.33 10.94 2.48
N VAL A 237 6.24 11.88 3.42
CA VAL A 237 5.66 11.62 4.74
C VAL A 237 4.59 12.65 5.02
N ASN A 238 3.41 12.19 5.43
CA ASN A 238 2.31 13.06 5.82
C ASN A 238 1.65 12.60 7.11
N THR A 239 1.12 13.54 7.87
CA THR A 239 0.45 13.29 9.16
C THR A 239 -0.89 13.98 9.16
N GLY A 240 -1.94 13.24 9.53
CA GLY A 240 -3.30 13.76 9.55
C GLY A 240 -4.32 12.68 9.87
N TYR A 241 -5.57 13.08 9.93
CA TYR A 241 -6.66 12.15 10.14
C TYR A 241 -6.94 11.36 8.86
N ALA A 242 -7.09 10.06 8.99
CA ALA A 242 -7.51 9.16 7.92
C ALA A 242 -8.57 8.20 8.45
N MET A 243 -9.35 7.64 7.54
CA MET A 243 -10.23 6.54 7.89
C MET A 243 -9.42 5.26 7.94
N VAL A 244 -9.52 4.54 9.05
CA VAL A 244 -8.85 3.26 9.23
C VAL A 244 -9.93 2.22 9.45
N GLY A 245 -10.09 1.32 8.50
CA GLY A 245 -10.95 0.15 8.65
C GLY A 245 -10.17 -1.00 9.27
N ASN A 246 -10.75 -1.68 10.26
CA ASN A 246 -10.28 -2.99 10.67
C ASN A 246 -11.00 -4.03 9.81
N THR A 247 -10.28 -4.70 8.90
CA THR A 247 -10.82 -5.81 8.11
C THR A 247 -10.39 -7.19 8.64
N GLY A 248 -9.76 -7.27 9.82
CA GLY A 248 -9.27 -8.53 10.39
C GLY A 248 -9.85 -8.89 11.77
N SER A 249 -10.21 -10.15 11.95
CA SER A 249 -10.46 -10.78 13.25
C SER A 249 -9.19 -11.51 13.72
N GLY A 250 -8.47 -10.93 14.69
CA GLY A 250 -7.28 -11.54 15.31
C GLY A 250 -6.22 -10.56 15.82
N ASP A 251 -5.12 -11.08 16.38
CA ASP A 251 -3.99 -10.34 17.00
C ASP A 251 -3.18 -9.44 16.04
N ARG A 252 -3.46 -9.48 14.73
CA ARG A 252 -2.85 -8.62 13.70
C ARG A 252 -3.92 -8.09 12.77
N PRO A 253 -4.51 -6.92 13.08
CA PRO A 253 -5.61 -6.39 12.30
C PRO A 253 -5.09 -5.88 10.94
N ASP A 254 -5.68 -6.35 9.85
CA ASP A 254 -5.43 -5.82 8.50
C ASP A 254 -6.07 -4.43 8.43
N TYR A 255 -5.27 -3.41 8.76
CA TYR A 255 -5.73 -2.03 8.74
C TYR A 255 -5.59 -1.43 7.35
N THR A 256 -6.71 -1.04 6.77
CA THR A 256 -6.73 -0.25 5.54
C THR A 256 -6.93 1.22 5.89
N ALA A 257 -5.84 1.98 5.78
CA ALA A 257 -5.86 3.43 5.91
C ALA A 257 -6.25 4.07 4.57
N LEU A 258 -7.29 4.91 4.58
CA LEU A 258 -7.85 5.59 3.42
C LEU A 258 -8.12 7.06 3.75
N GLY A 259 -8.02 7.92 2.73
CA GLY A 259 -8.40 9.33 2.82
C GLY A 259 -7.30 10.28 2.38
N ASP A 260 -7.60 11.57 2.51
CA ASP A 260 -6.77 12.67 2.02
C ASP A 260 -5.33 12.59 2.55
N THR A 261 -5.14 12.24 3.82
CA THR A 261 -3.81 12.09 4.44
C THR A 261 -2.92 11.07 3.71
N VAL A 262 -3.50 9.93 3.32
CA VAL A 262 -2.80 8.85 2.59
C VAL A 262 -2.49 9.30 1.16
N ASN A 263 -3.48 9.89 0.48
CA ASN A 263 -3.31 10.40 -0.89
C ASN A 263 -2.22 11.48 -0.95
N ALA A 264 -2.23 12.41 0.00
CA ALA A 264 -1.20 13.45 0.13
C ALA A 264 0.19 12.85 0.29
N ALA A 265 0.37 11.74 1.04
CA ALA A 265 1.68 11.09 1.19
C ALA A 265 2.24 10.57 -0.15
N PHE A 266 1.41 9.93 -0.98
CA PHE A 266 1.81 9.54 -2.34
C PHE A 266 2.16 10.75 -3.22
N ARG A 267 1.38 11.84 -3.12
CA ARG A 267 1.65 13.06 -3.89
C ARG A 267 2.93 13.76 -3.42
N LEU A 268 3.22 13.74 -2.13
CA LEU A 268 4.47 14.27 -1.55
C LEU A 268 5.67 13.45 -2.02
N GLU A 269 5.58 12.12 -2.01
CA GLU A 269 6.63 11.26 -2.59
C GLU A 269 6.87 11.69 -4.03
N SER A 270 5.82 11.75 -4.86
CA SER A 270 6.00 12.05 -6.27
C SER A 270 6.53 13.47 -6.52
N CYS A 271 6.19 14.44 -5.65
CA CYS A 271 6.66 15.81 -5.78
C CYS A 271 8.15 15.97 -5.41
N THR A 272 8.77 15.00 -4.74
CA THR A 272 10.22 15.02 -4.48
C THR A 272 11.04 15.21 -5.75
N LYS A 273 10.58 14.67 -6.89
CA LYS A 273 11.14 14.86 -8.23
C LYS A 273 11.10 16.33 -8.66
N GLN A 274 9.96 16.99 -8.44
CA GLN A 274 9.74 18.39 -8.81
C GLN A 274 10.59 19.36 -7.97
N ILE A 275 10.68 19.12 -6.65
CA ILE A 275 11.44 19.99 -5.75
C ILE A 275 12.95 19.64 -5.70
N GLN A 276 13.38 18.64 -6.47
CA GLN A 276 14.76 18.15 -6.52
C GLN A 276 15.33 17.76 -5.15
N LYS A 277 14.48 17.15 -4.31
CA LYS A 277 14.85 16.59 -3.00
C LYS A 277 14.65 15.09 -2.99
N ASP A 278 15.19 14.44 -1.95
CA ASP A 278 14.97 13.01 -1.75
C ASP A 278 13.70 12.77 -0.91
N ILE A 279 13.41 13.67 0.03
CA ILE A 279 12.33 13.54 1.01
C ILE A 279 11.43 14.77 0.94
N ALA A 280 10.12 14.57 1.11
CA ALA A 280 9.12 15.62 1.25
C ALA A 280 8.21 15.35 2.46
N LEU A 281 8.14 16.30 3.38
CA LEU A 281 7.26 16.25 4.56
C LEU A 281 6.04 17.17 4.37
N GLY A 282 4.86 16.67 4.70
CA GLY A 282 3.66 17.50 4.83
C GLY A 282 3.83 18.54 5.92
N LYS A 283 3.12 19.67 5.79
CA LYS A 283 3.17 20.78 6.77
C LYS A 283 2.94 20.31 8.21
N THR A 284 1.93 19.48 8.43
CA THR A 284 1.60 18.95 9.76
C THR A 284 2.72 18.09 10.33
N THR A 285 3.28 17.18 9.53
CA THR A 285 4.43 16.35 9.92
C THR A 285 5.63 17.20 10.32
N TYR A 286 5.93 18.24 9.53
CA TYR A 286 7.01 19.16 9.83
C TYR A 286 6.78 19.95 11.14
N GLN A 287 5.55 20.39 11.41
CA GLN A 287 5.21 21.12 12.63
C GLN A 287 5.46 20.29 13.91
N TYR A 288 5.22 18.98 13.86
CA TYR A 288 5.50 18.09 14.99
C TYR A 288 7.01 17.91 15.29
N LEU A 289 7.93 18.39 14.44
CA LEU A 289 9.36 18.40 14.74
C LEU A 289 9.78 19.52 15.71
N PHE A 290 8.95 20.54 15.90
CA PHE A 290 9.31 21.76 16.66
C PHE A 290 9.04 21.71 18.16
N SER A 291 8.36 20.69 18.66
CA SER A 291 7.81 20.75 20.03
C SER A 291 8.87 20.84 21.14
N VAL A 292 10.15 20.49 20.90
CA VAL A 292 11.23 20.69 21.89
C VAL A 292 12.60 20.94 21.22
N GLY A 293 12.98 22.21 21.04
CA GLY A 293 14.38 22.67 21.05
C GLY A 293 15.32 22.32 19.87
N THR A 294 14.88 21.56 18.87
CA THR A 294 15.71 21.26 17.68
C THR A 294 15.15 22.07 16.51
N ASN A 295 15.92 22.99 15.92
CA ASN A 295 15.45 23.78 14.78
C ASN A 295 15.67 22.97 13.48
N PRO A 296 14.63 22.46 12.79
CA PRO A 296 14.75 21.67 11.58
C PRO A 296 14.99 22.58 10.37
N THR A 297 15.98 23.48 10.44
CA THR A 297 16.36 24.42 9.36
C THR A 297 16.86 23.71 8.10
N LEU A 298 17.08 22.39 8.17
CA LEU A 298 17.54 21.57 7.05
C LEU A 298 16.43 21.14 6.10
N PHE A 299 15.16 21.32 6.48
CA PHE A 299 14.05 21.09 5.56
C PHE A 299 13.60 22.43 4.95
N GLU A 300 13.77 22.54 3.64
CA GLU A 300 13.44 23.73 2.87
C GLU A 300 11.94 23.77 2.58
N LYS A 301 11.31 24.92 2.80
CA LYS A 301 9.88 25.11 2.51
C LYS A 301 9.68 25.28 1.00
N HIS A 302 8.75 24.50 0.44
CA HIS A 302 8.32 24.61 -0.95
C HIS A 302 6.80 24.74 -1.05
N MET A 303 6.34 25.47 -2.06
CA MET A 303 4.93 25.48 -2.49
C MET A 303 4.82 24.59 -3.73
N VAL A 304 4.00 23.54 -3.67
CA VAL A 304 3.85 22.56 -4.75
C VAL A 304 2.40 22.37 -5.13
N GLN A 305 2.11 22.28 -6.43
CA GLN A 305 0.78 21.90 -6.89
C GLN A 305 0.68 20.37 -6.87
N LEU A 306 -0.05 19.84 -5.90
CA LEU A 306 -0.29 18.40 -5.82
C LEU A 306 -1.47 18.03 -6.74
N LYS A 307 -1.30 16.98 -7.55
CA LYS A 307 -2.35 16.51 -8.45
C LYS A 307 -3.60 16.13 -7.66
N GLY A 308 -4.74 16.77 -7.99
CA GLY A 308 -6.03 16.57 -7.33
C GLY A 308 -6.33 17.56 -6.20
N TYR A 309 -5.45 18.52 -5.93
CA TYR A 309 -5.67 19.61 -4.98
C TYR A 309 -5.89 20.92 -5.74
N GLU A 310 -6.88 21.71 -5.29
CA GLU A 310 -7.21 23.02 -5.90
C GLU A 310 -6.13 24.06 -5.59
N HIS A 311 -5.61 24.05 -4.36
CA HIS A 311 -4.64 25.05 -3.89
C HIS A 311 -3.23 24.44 -3.77
N PRO A 312 -2.17 25.24 -4.02
CA PRO A 312 -0.80 24.83 -3.75
C PRO A 312 -0.62 24.38 -2.29
N ALA A 313 -0.01 23.21 -2.10
CA ALA A 313 0.29 22.66 -0.78
C ALA A 313 1.69 23.12 -0.32
N VAL A 314 1.82 23.35 0.98
CA VAL A 314 3.12 23.58 1.62
C VAL A 314 3.77 22.22 1.91
N THR A 315 4.99 22.03 1.42
CA THR A 315 5.82 20.86 1.73
C THR A 315 7.19 21.30 2.21
N TYR A 316 7.87 20.44 2.97
CA TYR A 316 9.21 20.69 3.50
C TYR A 316 10.15 19.60 3.02
N GLY A 317 11.11 19.95 2.18
CA GLY A 317 11.96 18.99 1.47
C GLY A 317 13.42 18.99 1.96
N CYS A 318 14.05 17.82 1.95
CA CYS A 318 15.49 17.70 2.23
C CYS A 318 16.12 16.50 1.48
N SER A 319 17.45 16.47 1.40
CA SER A 319 18.20 15.30 0.94
C SER A 319 18.41 14.28 2.06
N PHE A 320 18.76 13.04 1.71
CA PHE A 320 19.14 12.05 2.73
C PHE A 320 20.39 12.45 3.54
N SER A 321 21.32 13.21 2.94
CA SER A 321 22.48 13.75 3.66
C SER A 321 22.08 14.82 4.68
N GLN A 322 21.14 15.69 4.33
CA GLN A 322 20.56 16.67 5.26
C GLN A 322 19.79 15.96 6.38
N LEU A 323 19.01 14.92 6.06
CA LEU A 323 18.33 14.09 7.08
C LEU A 323 19.34 13.47 8.05
N GLN A 324 20.43 12.88 7.55
CA GLN A 324 21.48 12.30 8.41
C GLN A 324 22.08 13.36 9.35
N ALA A 325 22.42 14.55 8.83
CA ALA A 325 22.96 15.65 9.62
C ALA A 325 21.97 16.12 10.69
N PHE A 326 20.67 16.13 10.39
CA PHE A 326 19.61 16.42 11.35
C PHE A 326 19.55 15.37 12.46
N LEU A 327 19.52 14.08 12.11
CA LEU A 327 19.41 12.98 13.07
C LEU A 327 20.64 12.86 14.00
N LEU A 328 21.83 13.25 13.53
CA LEU A 328 23.05 13.26 14.36
C LEU A 328 23.00 14.31 15.48
N LYS A 329 22.24 15.39 15.30
CA LYS A 329 22.06 16.47 16.29
C LYS A 329 20.80 16.29 17.13
N SER A 330 20.03 15.23 16.85
CA SER A 330 18.73 14.97 17.49
C SER A 330 18.87 13.93 18.62
N PRO A 331 17.91 13.90 19.56
CA PRO A 331 17.88 12.88 20.62
C PRO A 331 17.86 11.47 20.02
N LYS A 332 18.67 10.57 20.58
CA LYS A 332 18.70 9.16 20.17
C LYS A 332 17.57 8.37 20.87
N PHE A 333 17.12 7.33 20.20
CA PHE A 333 16.32 6.26 20.80
C PHE A 333 17.23 5.34 21.62
N HIS A 334 16.87 5.09 22.87
CA HIS A 334 17.44 4.01 23.69
C HIS A 334 16.59 2.76 23.59
#